data_AF-A0A9W6UAW5-F1
#
_entry.id   AF-A0A9W6UAW5-F1
#
_cell.length_a   1.000
_cell.length_b   1.000
_cell.length_c   1.000
_cell.angle_alpha   90.00
_cell.angle_beta   90.00
_cell.angle_gamma   90.00
#
_symmetry.space_group_name_H-M   'P 1'
#
loop_
_entity.id
_entity.type
_entity.pdbx_description
1 polymer ?
#
loop_
_entity_poly.entity_id
_entity_poly.type
_entity_poly.pdbx_seq_one_letter_code
_entity_poly.pdbx_strand_id
1 'polypeptide(L)'
;MATVGHGLDSQAPPAPRPRVQCITPAPGTLGSADVRGACTASSTKTTYKSYLHEITKWIKDNLPSPESYYNADNKINVKIIRSSHFEKFLLDKMNSKSLKVSTLGGY
;
A
#
# COMPACT_ATOMS: atom_id res chain seq x y z
N MET A 1 -13.44 -42.95 -48.22
CA MET A 1 -12.62 -43.45 -47.09
C MET A 1 -11.76 -42.30 -46.59
N ALA A 2 -11.89 -41.98 -45.28
CA ALA A 2 -11.01 -41.27 -44.33
C ALA A 2 -9.90 -40.31 -44.85
N THR A 3 -9.90 -39.01 -44.52
CA THR A 3 -9.40 -38.31 -43.28
C THR A 3 -7.94 -37.85 -43.38
N VAL A 4 -7.70 -36.53 -43.44
CA VAL A 4 -6.57 -35.79 -42.81
C VAL A 4 -6.96 -34.30 -42.78
N GLY A 5 -6.85 -33.48 -41.76
CA GLY A 5 -6.42 -33.59 -40.37
C GLY A 5 -6.60 -32.19 -39.76
N HIS A 6 -7.27 -32.09 -38.60
CA HIS A 6 -7.45 -30.84 -37.86
C HIS A 6 -6.13 -30.33 -37.29
N GLY A 7 -6.03 -29.01 -37.18
CA GLY A 7 -4.90 -28.30 -36.59
C GLY A 7 -4.78 -28.48 -35.07
N LEU A 8 -3.62 -28.06 -34.58
CA LEU A 8 -3.38 -27.61 -33.21
C LEU A 8 -2.14 -26.74 -33.25
N ASP A 9 -2.38 -25.43 -33.36
CA ASP A 9 -1.43 -24.37 -33.08
C ASP A 9 -0.93 -24.56 -31.63
N SER A 10 0.34 -24.94 -31.49
CA SER A 10 1.00 -25.09 -30.20
C SER A 10 1.33 -23.71 -29.64
N GLN A 11 0.36 -23.08 -29.00
CA GLN A 11 0.59 -21.86 -28.24
C GLN A 11 1.25 -22.20 -26.91
N ALA A 12 2.55 -21.93 -26.80
CA ALA A 12 3.31 -22.03 -25.57
C ALA A 12 2.68 -21.15 -24.46
N PRO A 13 2.66 -21.59 -23.18
CA PRO A 13 2.10 -20.80 -22.10
C PRO A 13 2.90 -19.49 -21.92
N PRO A 14 2.24 -18.36 -21.62
CA PRO A 14 2.94 -17.10 -21.41
C PRO A 14 3.88 -17.22 -20.20
N ALA A 15 5.08 -16.68 -20.36
CA ALA A 15 6.12 -16.65 -19.33
C ALA A 15 5.55 -16.12 -17.98
N PRO A 16 5.98 -16.68 -16.84
CA PRO A 16 5.57 -16.15 -15.54
C PRO A 16 6.02 -14.69 -15.45
N ARG A 17 5.07 -13.79 -15.17
CA ARG A 17 5.38 -12.38 -14.86
C ARG A 17 6.42 -12.36 -13.73
N PRO A 18 7.40 -11.44 -13.74
CA PRO A 18 8.32 -11.31 -12.64
C PRO A 18 7.51 -11.02 -11.38
N ARG A 19 7.38 -12.04 -10.53
CA ARG A 19 6.87 -11.91 -9.18
C ARG A 19 7.80 -10.90 -8.53
N VAL A 20 7.30 -9.72 -8.17
CA VAL A 20 8.00 -8.81 -7.26
C VAL A 20 8.20 -9.60 -5.99
N GLN A 21 9.33 -10.30 -5.89
CA GLN A 21 9.74 -10.91 -4.65
C GLN A 21 10.02 -9.73 -3.73
N CYS A 22 9.10 -9.50 -2.81
CA CYS A 22 9.44 -8.84 -1.57
C CYS A 22 10.44 -9.77 -0.89
N ILE A 23 11.71 -9.64 -1.27
CA ILE A 23 12.82 -10.21 -0.53
C ILE A 23 12.87 -9.40 0.74
N THR A 24 12.13 -9.85 1.76
CA THR A 24 12.35 -9.39 3.12
C THR A 24 13.78 -9.78 3.45
N PRO A 25 14.72 -8.82 3.55
CA PRO A 25 16.11 -9.13 3.82
C PRO A 25 16.21 -9.81 5.19
N ALA A 26 17.06 -10.82 5.30
CA ALA A 26 17.39 -11.39 6.61
C ALA A 26 17.89 -10.25 7.53
N PRO A 27 17.45 -10.19 8.80
CA PRO A 27 17.91 -9.17 9.74
C PRO A 27 19.44 -9.20 9.81
N GLY A 28 20.10 -8.14 9.32
CA GLY A 28 21.55 -8.00 9.39
C GLY A 28 22.28 -7.50 8.13
N THR A 29 21.65 -7.50 6.95
CA THR A 29 22.39 -7.16 5.70
C THR A 29 21.58 -6.27 4.76
N LEU A 30 21.18 -5.09 5.23
CA LEU A 30 20.63 -4.04 4.37
C LEU A 30 21.70 -2.97 4.13
N GLY A 31 22.17 -2.83 2.90
CA GLY A 31 23.02 -1.72 2.50
C GLY A 31 22.22 -0.42 2.43
N SER A 32 22.90 0.72 2.56
CA SER A 32 22.26 2.04 2.42
C SER A 32 21.59 2.23 1.05
N ALA A 33 22.13 1.60 0.00
CA ALA A 33 21.54 1.58 -1.34
C ALA A 33 20.23 0.78 -1.38
N ASP A 34 20.13 -0.35 -0.69
CA ASP A 34 18.93 -1.18 -0.62
C ASP A 34 17.82 -0.46 0.14
N VAL A 35 18.17 0.20 1.27
CA VAL A 35 17.25 1.04 2.03
C VAL A 35 16.74 2.19 1.16
N ARG A 36 17.64 2.90 0.45
CA ARG A 36 17.26 3.99 -0.46
C ARG A 36 16.37 3.48 -1.59
N GLY A 37 16.70 2.32 -2.16
CA GLY A 37 15.91 1.66 -3.21
C GLY A 37 14.50 1.35 -2.72
N ALA A 38 14.37 0.72 -1.56
CA ALA A 38 13.09 0.40 -0.95
C ALA A 38 12.27 1.66 -0.62
N CYS A 39 12.87 2.70 -0.04
CA CYS A 39 12.16 3.94 0.29
C CYS A 39 11.74 4.75 -0.94
N THR A 40 12.50 4.69 -2.03
CA THR A 40 12.20 5.43 -3.27
C THR A 40 11.40 4.64 -4.30
N ALA A 41 11.22 3.33 -4.07
CA ALA A 41 10.43 2.44 -4.91
C ALA A 41 9.01 2.97 -5.13
N SER A 42 8.52 2.79 -6.36
CA SER A 42 7.18 3.22 -6.77
C SER A 42 6.08 2.55 -5.93
N SER A 43 6.30 1.30 -5.52
CA SER A 43 5.40 0.56 -4.63
C SER A 43 5.30 1.26 -3.27
N THR A 44 6.41 1.56 -2.62
CA THR A 44 6.46 2.26 -1.32
C THR A 44 5.79 3.62 -1.38
N LYS A 45 6.07 4.41 -2.43
CA LYS A 45 5.40 5.70 -2.66
C LYS A 45 3.88 5.55 -2.85
N THR A 46 3.45 4.51 -3.56
CA THR A 46 2.02 4.24 -3.81
C THR A 46 1.32 3.84 -2.52
N THR A 47 1.93 2.94 -1.74
CA THR A 47 1.44 2.53 -0.43
C THR A 47 1.31 3.73 0.52
N TYR A 48 2.36 4.56 0.61
CA TYR A 48 2.33 5.76 1.44
C TYR A 48 1.21 6.73 1.02
N LYS A 49 1.03 6.98 -0.28
CA LYS A 49 -0.08 7.79 -0.80
C LYS A 49 -1.45 7.19 -0.46
N SER A 50 -1.59 5.88 -0.56
CA SER A 50 -2.83 5.18 -0.22
C SER A 50 -3.16 5.37 1.26
N TYR A 51 -2.18 5.24 2.16
CA TYR A 51 -2.39 5.50 3.58
C TYR A 51 -2.79 6.94 3.87
N LEU A 52 -2.12 7.93 3.28
CA LEU A 52 -2.51 9.32 3.43
C LEU A 52 -3.93 9.59 2.92
N HIS A 53 -4.35 8.95 1.82
CA HIS A 53 -5.70 9.07 1.29
C HIS A 53 -6.75 8.50 2.27
N GLU A 54 -6.45 7.34 2.84
CA GLU A 54 -7.33 6.70 3.83
C GLU A 54 -7.47 7.52 5.11
N ILE A 55 -6.36 8.08 5.63
CA ILE A 55 -6.38 8.98 6.79
C ILE A 55 -7.16 10.25 6.44
N THR A 56 -6.93 10.81 5.26
CA THR A 56 -7.66 11.99 4.76
C THR A 56 -9.17 11.76 4.76
N LYS A 57 -9.61 10.61 4.26
CA LYS A 57 -11.02 10.23 4.24
C LYS A 57 -11.56 10.10 5.66
N TRP A 58 -10.86 9.38 6.53
CA TRP A 58 -11.27 9.20 7.93
C TRP A 58 -11.40 10.53 8.68
N ILE A 59 -10.48 11.49 8.48
CA ILE A 59 -10.56 12.82 9.09
C ILE A 59 -11.84 13.54 8.68
N LYS A 60 -12.20 13.51 7.39
CA LYS A 60 -13.43 14.14 6.88
C LYS A 60 -14.69 13.54 7.49
N ASP A 61 -14.68 12.23 7.67
CA ASP A 61 -15.85 11.48 8.09
C ASP A 61 -16.04 11.48 9.62
N ASN A 62 -14.96 11.58 10.41
CA ASN A 62 -15.00 11.30 11.85
C ASN A 62 -14.51 12.44 12.76
N LEU A 63 -13.72 13.39 12.26
CA LEU A 63 -13.19 14.47 13.11
C LEU A 63 -14.02 15.75 12.99
N PRO A 64 -14.22 16.47 14.11
CA PRO A 64 -14.82 17.80 14.06
C PRO A 64 -13.87 18.77 13.35
N SER A 65 -14.44 19.67 12.55
CA SER A 65 -13.70 20.70 11.81
C SER A 65 -12.55 20.13 10.95
N PRO A 66 -12.84 19.26 9.96
CA PRO A 66 -11.82 18.59 9.16
C PRO A 66 -10.92 19.55 8.41
N GLU A 67 -11.41 20.74 8.02
CA GLU A 67 -10.62 21.77 7.33
C GLU A 67 -9.37 22.20 8.09
N SER A 68 -9.40 22.15 9.44
CA SER A 68 -8.25 22.51 10.30
C SER A 68 -7.05 21.56 10.15
N TYR A 69 -7.24 20.38 9.56
CA TYR A 69 -6.21 19.38 9.33
C TYR A 69 -5.54 19.51 7.96
N TYR A 70 -5.95 20.47 7.13
CA TYR A 70 -5.40 20.70 5.80
C TYR A 70 -4.58 21.99 5.73
N ASN A 71 -3.52 21.97 4.94
CA ASN A 71 -2.80 23.18 4.53
C ASN A 71 -3.58 23.93 3.45
N ALA A 72 -3.16 25.16 3.14
CA ALA A 72 -3.73 25.98 2.06
C ALA A 72 -3.79 25.27 0.69
N ASP A 73 -2.89 24.31 0.44
CA ASP A 73 -2.89 23.49 -0.77
C ASP A 73 -3.90 22.31 -0.75
N ASN A 74 -4.83 22.30 0.19
CA ASN A 74 -5.78 21.19 0.45
C ASN A 74 -5.11 19.83 0.69
N LYS A 75 -3.83 19.83 1.08
CA LYS A 75 -3.09 18.63 1.48
C LYS A 75 -3.11 18.50 3.00
N ILE A 76 -3.20 17.25 3.46
CA ILE A 76 -3.17 16.93 4.87
C ILE A 76 -1.91 17.52 5.53
N ASN A 77 -2.09 18.29 6.59
CA ASN A 77 -0.99 18.85 7.35
C ASN A 77 -0.54 17.81 8.37
N VAL A 78 0.44 16.99 7.98
CA VAL A 78 1.01 15.94 8.84
C VAL A 78 1.57 16.47 10.17
N LYS A 79 1.89 17.78 10.28
CA LYS A 79 2.34 18.39 11.54
C LYS A 79 1.23 18.54 12.58
N ILE A 80 -0.03 18.59 12.15
CA ILE A 80 -1.20 18.73 13.03
C ILE A 80 -1.72 17.35 13.46
N ILE A 81 -1.40 16.31 12.71
CA ILE A 81 -1.76 14.93 13.04
C ILE A 81 -0.90 14.45 14.21
N ARG A 82 -1.55 14.34 15.38
CA ARG A 82 -0.98 13.75 16.59
C ARG A 82 -1.11 12.23 16.55
N SER A 83 -0.26 11.56 17.33
CA SER A 83 -0.31 10.11 17.56
C SER A 83 -1.71 9.63 17.97
N SER A 84 -2.42 10.40 18.80
CA SER A 84 -3.78 10.09 19.25
C SER A 84 -4.81 10.02 18.12
N HIS A 85 -4.64 10.79 17.05
CA HIS A 85 -5.52 10.70 15.88
C HIS A 85 -5.25 9.43 15.09
N PHE A 86 -3.97 9.06 14.98
CA PHE A 86 -3.57 7.83 14.31
C PHE A 86 -4.04 6.58 15.05
N GLU A 87 -3.91 6.57 16.38
CA GLU A 87 -4.45 5.51 17.25
C GLU A 87 -5.95 5.33 17.06
N LYS A 88 -6.72 6.42 17.07
CA LYS A 88 -8.18 6.37 16.82
C LYS A 88 -8.51 5.86 15.43
N PHE A 89 -7.83 6.35 14.40
CA PHE A 89 -7.97 5.86 13.02
C PHE A 89 -7.73 4.35 12.93
N LEU A 90 -6.65 3.85 13.55
CA LEU A 90 -6.32 2.43 13.55
C LEU A 90 -7.36 1.61 14.31
N LEU A 91 -7.80 2.08 15.49
CA LEU A 91 -8.85 1.45 16.28
C LEU A 91 -10.16 1.34 15.49
N ASP A 92 -10.63 2.42 14.88
CA ASP A 92 -11.85 2.42 14.08
C ASP A 92 -11.77 1.43 12.92
N LYS A 93 -10.60 1.39 12.26
CA LYS A 93 -10.38 0.55 11.09
C LYS A 93 -10.25 -0.94 11.45
N MET A 94 -9.73 -1.25 12.64
CA MET A 94 -9.76 -2.61 13.22
C MET A 94 -11.17 -3.02 13.64
N ASN A 95 -11.89 -2.14 14.33
CA ASN A 95 -13.26 -2.39 14.78
C ASN A 95 -14.21 -2.57 13.60
N SER A 96 -13.95 -1.90 12.48
CA SER A 96 -14.65 -2.06 11.20
C SER A 96 -14.26 -3.34 10.44
N LYS A 97 -13.40 -4.20 11.00
CA LYS A 97 -12.81 -5.40 10.35
C LYS A 97 -12.06 -5.12 9.04
N SER A 98 -11.70 -3.87 8.80
CA SER A 98 -11.02 -3.43 7.57
C SER A 98 -9.49 -3.61 7.64
N LEU A 99 -8.93 -3.74 8.87
CA LEU A 99 -7.51 -4.01 9.10
C LEU A 99 -7.29 -5.19 10.04
N LYS A 100 -6.27 -6.00 9.76
CA LYS A 100 -5.75 -7.03 10.67
C LYS A 100 -4.61 -6.43 11.52
N VAL A 101 -4.48 -6.91 12.75
CA VAL A 101 -3.38 -6.52 13.67
C VAL A 101 -1.99 -6.72 13.04
N SER A 102 -1.82 -7.79 12.25
CA SER A 102 -0.60 -8.07 11.49
C SER A 102 -0.21 -6.98 10.48
N THR A 103 -1.15 -6.11 10.10
CA THR A 103 -0.94 -5.04 9.12
C THR A 103 -0.53 -3.72 9.76
N LEU A 104 -0.54 -3.61 11.10
CA LEU A 104 -0.16 -2.39 11.83
C LEU A 104 1.31 -2.00 11.63
N GLY A 105 2.21 -2.98 11.54
CA GLY A 105 3.65 -2.71 11.39
C GLY A 105 4.03 -2.04 10.06
N GLY A 106 3.09 -1.93 9.11
CA GLY A 106 3.31 -1.32 7.80
C GLY A 106 2.72 0.08 7.64
N TYR A 107 2.12 0.67 8.68
CA TYR A 107 1.50 2.00 8.69
C TYR A 107 2.41 3.01 9.38
#